data_AF-A0A0C9T5U9-F1
#
_entry.id   AF-A0A0C9T5U9-F1
#
_cell.length_a   1.000
_cell.length_b   1.000
_cell.length_c   1.000
_cell.angle_alpha   90.00
_cell.angle_beta   90.00
_cell.angle_gamma   90.00
#
_symmetry.space_group_name_H-M   'P 1'
#
loop_
_entity.id
_entity.type
_entity.pdbx_description
1 polymer ?
#
loop_
_entity_poly.entity_id
_entity_poly.type
_entity_poly.pdbx_seq_one_letter_code
_entity_poly.pdbx_strand_id
1 'polypeptide(L)' 'MLPIILYDMPSKTGQPWNQMPMRTRLSLNFKEIPFKTEWLEYPDIKPTLLKL' A
#
# COMPACT_ATOMS: atom_id res chain seq x y z
N MET A 1 -19.63 0.05 -0.29
CA MET A 1 -18.46 0.43 0.53
C MET A 1 -17.28 0.50 -0.42
N LEU A 2 -16.56 1.63 -0.49
CA LEU A 2 -15.41 1.77 -1.39
C LEU A 2 -14.26 0.87 -0.87
N PRO A 3 -13.50 0.20 -1.74
CA PRO A 3 -12.38 -0.63 -1.32
C PRO A 3 -11.28 0.24 -0.71
N ILE A 4 -10.70 -0.20 0.41
CA ILE A 4 -9.53 0.46 0.98
C ILE A 4 -8.35 0.24 0.03
N ILE A 5 -7.65 1.32 -0.30
CA ILE A 5 -6.44 1.28 -1.13
C ILE A 5 -5.22 1.41 -0.20
N LEU A 6 -4.39 0.37 -0.18
CA LEU A 6 -3.10 0.39 0.49
C LEU A 6 -2.01 0.73 -0.53
N TYR A 7 -1.47 1.94 -0.43
CA TYR A 7 -0.30 2.36 -1.20
C TYR A 7 0.97 1.74 -0.61
N ASP A 8 1.69 0.97 -1.40
CA ASP A 8 2.91 0.25 -1.00
C ASP A 8 4.01 0.41 -2.08
N MET A 9 5.26 0.12 -1.73
CA MET A 9 6.38 0.26 -2.66
C MET A 9 6.72 -1.07 -3.34
N PRO A 10 6.84 -1.10 -4.68
CA PRO A 10 7.23 -2.30 -5.38
C PRO A 10 8.67 -2.69 -5.02
N SER A 11 8.93 -4.00 -4.94
CA SER A 11 10.28 -4.57 -4.94
C SER A 11 10.55 -5.22 -6.28
N LYS A 12 11.83 -5.27 -6.68
CA LYS A 12 12.27 -6.10 -7.81
C LYS A 12 11.95 -7.59 -7.62
N THR A 13 11.81 -8.04 -6.37
CA THR A 13 11.45 -9.41 -6.01
C THR A 13 9.94 -9.64 -5.90
N GLY A 14 9.11 -8.61 -6.14
CA GLY A 14 7.65 -8.69 -6.02
C GLY A 14 7.14 -8.81 -4.58
N GLN A 15 8.02 -8.78 -3.57
CA GLN A 15 7.64 -8.83 -2.17
C GLN A 15 7.64 -7.43 -1.53
N PRO A 16 6.65 -7.09 -0.69
CA PRO A 16 6.68 -5.86 0.08
C PRO A 16 7.90 -5.88 1.01
N TRP A 17 8.72 -4.84 0.93
CA TRP A 17 9.99 -4.76 1.67
C TRP A 17 10.00 -3.67 2.72
N ASN A 18 9.12 -2.66 2.59
CA ASN A 18 9.06 -1.55 3.53
C ASN A 18 8.27 -1.93 4.78
N GLN A 19 8.93 -1.85 5.93
CA GLN A 19 8.34 -2.15 7.23
C GLN A 19 7.11 -1.28 7.55
N MET A 20 7.03 -0.06 7.02
CA MET A 20 5.93 0.86 7.33
C MET A 20 4.59 0.38 6.72
N PRO A 21 4.42 0.24 5.39
CA PRO A 21 3.22 -0.36 4.80
C PRO A 21 2.91 -1.78 5.27
N MET A 22 3.94 -2.58 5.58
CA MET A 22 3.75 -3.95 6.08
C MET A 22 2.99 -4.01 7.41
N ARG A 23 3.19 -3.04 8.32
CA ARG A 23 2.41 -2.95 9.57
C ARG A 23 0.92 -2.68 9.30
N THR A 24 0.63 -1.81 8.34
CA THR A 24 -0.75 -1.52 7.90
C THR A 24 -1.36 -2.74 7.23
N ARG A 25 -0.61 -3.42 6.35
CA ARG A 25 -1.02 -4.68 5.70
C ARG A 25 -1.39 -5.75 6.73
N LEU A 26 -0.54 -5.94 7.74
CA LEU A 26 -0.80 -6.88 8.83
C LEU A 26 -2.07 -6.52 9.60
N SER A 27 -2.27 -5.24 9.90
CA SER A 27 -3.46 -4.76 10.62
C SER A 27 -4.75 -4.98 9.83
N LEU A 28 -4.72 -4.74 8.52
CA LEU A 28 -5.87 -4.96 7.63
C LEU A 28 -6.18 -6.45 7.48
N ASN A 29 -5.16 -7.28 7.29
CA ASN A 29 -5.29 -8.74 7.25
C ASN A 29 -5.85 -9.29 8.56
N PHE A 30 -5.33 -8.84 9.71
CA PHE A 30 -5.78 -9.28 11.04
C PHE A 30 -7.25 -8.93 11.30
N LYS A 31 -7.71 -7.80 10.77
CA LYS A 31 -9.11 -7.35 10.89
C LYS A 31 -10.02 -7.93 9.80
N GLU A 32 -9.51 -8.78 8.92
CA GLU A 32 -10.22 -9.34 7.76
C GLU A 32 -10.88 -8.26 6.88
N ILE A 33 -10.25 -7.08 6.82
CA ILE A 33 -10.76 -5.96 6.03
C ILE A 33 -10.25 -6.12 4.59
N PRO A 34 -11.12 -6.21 3.57
CA PRO A 34 -10.67 -6.29 2.19
C PRO A 34 -10.02 -4.98 1.75
N PHE A 35 -8.82 -5.08 1.18
CA PHE A 35 -8.09 -3.94 0.62
C PHE A 35 -7.42 -4.33 -0.69
N LYS A 36 -7.16 -3.33 -1.53
CA LYS A 36 -6.37 -3.45 -2.75
C LYS A 36 -4.99 -2.84 -2.49
N THR A 37 -3.92 -3.53 -2.92
CA THR A 37 -2.58 -2.92 -2.91
C THR A 37 -2.38 -2.16 -4.22
N GLU A 38 -2.02 -0.88 -4.12
CA GLU A 38 -1.54 -0.10 -5.26
C GLU A 38 -0.06 0.21 -5.07
N TRP A 39 0.73 -0.17 -6.08
CA TRP A 39 2.18 -0.03 -6.04
C TRP A 39 2.56 1.34 -6.57
N LEU A 40 3.27 2.11 -5.74
CA LEU A 40 3.79 3.43 -6.11
C LEU A 40 5.30 3.45 -5.96
N GLU A 41 5.97 3.98 -6.97
CA GLU A 41 7.40 4.30 -6.86
C GLU A 41 7.59 5.59 -6.05
N TYR A 42 8.76 5.71 -5.43
CA TYR A 42 9.11 6.88 -4.60
C TYR A 42 8.86 8.24 -5.27
N PRO A 43 9.25 8.50 -6.54
CA PRO A 43 8.98 9.79 -7.19
C PRO A 43 7.48 10.08 -7.35
N ASP A 44 6.64 9.05 -7.42
CA ASP A 44 5.21 9.18 -7.69
C ASP A 44 4.35 9.32 -6.43
N ILE A 45 4.93 9.14 -5.23
CA ILE A 45 4.20 9.24 -3.96
C ILE A 45 3.56 10.62 -3.81
N LYS A 46 4.37 11.68 -3.87
CA LYS A 46 3.91 13.06 -3.70
C LYS A 46 2.87 13.47 -4.73
N PRO A 47 3.09 13.33 -6.06
CA PRO A 47 2.11 13.75 -7.05
C PRO A 47 0.83 12.90 -7.00
N THR A 48 0.89 11.62 -6.62
CA THR A 48 -0.30 10.78 -6.46
C THR A 48 -1.12 11.21 -5.24
N LEU A 49 -0.49 11.36 -4.08
CA LEU A 49 -1.19 11.71 -2.84
C LEU A 49 -1.77 13.14 -2.85
N LEU A 50 -1.19 14.06 -3.62
CA LEU A 50 -1.75 15.42 -3.79
C LEU A 50 -2.95 15.48 -4.73
N LYS A 51 -3.21 14.43 -5.52
CA LYS A 51 -4.33 14.37 -6.49
C LYS A 51 -5.57 13.70 -5.92
N LEU A 52 -5.46 13.05 -4.76
CA LEU A 52 -6.56 12.39 -4.03
C LEU A 52 -7.35 13.43 -3.21
#